data_AF-A0A2J6RHG4-F1
#
_entry.id   AF-A0A2J6RHG4-F1
#
_cell.length_a   1.000
_cell.length_b   1.000
_cell.length_c   1.000
_cell.angle_alpha   90.00
_cell.angle_beta   90.00
_cell.angle_gamma   90.00
#
_symmetry.space_group_name_H-M   'P 1'
#
loop_
_entity.id
_entity.type
_entity.pdbx_description
1 polymer ?
#
loop_
_entity_poly.entity_id
_entity_poly.type
_entity_poly.pdbx_seq_one_letter_code
_entity_poly.pdbx_strand_id
1 'polypeptide(L)'
;MAAPPAVTAHILRNFSIAFVGIVGTIAGITEVYNIASMKDREATKGWGERRQYNAKPQPQQDRLDTIFDRTHLLNKAKEAKPWNRTASEFERAKW
;
A
#
# COMPACT_ATOMS: atom_id res chain seq x y z
N MET A 1 -4.77 3.14 60.09
CA MET A 1 -4.24 1.76 60.20
C MET A 1 -3.67 1.39 58.84
N ALA A 2 -2.36 1.11 58.75
CA ALA A 2 -1.74 0.68 57.50
C ALA A 2 -2.18 -0.76 57.17
N ALA A 3 -2.45 -1.04 55.90
CA ALA A 3 -2.81 -2.38 55.47
C ALA A 3 -1.68 -3.38 55.80
N PRO A 4 -1.99 -4.62 56.20
CA PRO A 4 -0.96 -5.62 56.49
C PRO A 4 -0.02 -5.78 55.28
N PRO A 5 1.29 -5.96 55.49
CA PRO A 5 2.28 -6.00 54.41
C PRO A 5 1.99 -7.08 53.36
N ALA A 6 1.40 -8.21 53.77
CA ALA A 6 0.95 -9.27 52.86
C ALA A 6 -0.18 -8.79 51.91
N VAL A 7 -1.17 -8.07 52.44
CA VAL A 7 -2.29 -7.53 51.64
C VAL A 7 -1.77 -6.48 50.64
N THR A 8 -0.84 -5.65 51.08
CA THR A 8 -0.19 -4.64 50.22
C THR A 8 0.60 -5.29 49.08
N ALA A 9 1.33 -6.38 49.36
CA ALA A 9 2.07 -7.13 48.35
C ALA A 9 1.15 -7.82 47.31
N HIS A 10 0.01 -8.37 47.74
CA HIS A 10 -0.98 -8.95 46.83
C HIS A 10 -1.64 -7.90 45.93
N ILE A 11 -1.99 -6.74 46.48
CA ILE A 11 -2.54 -5.62 45.71
C ILE A 11 -1.53 -5.16 44.65
N LEU A 12 -0.27 -4.96 45.05
CA LEU A 12 0.79 -4.51 44.15
C LEU A 12 0.98 -5.52 43.00
N ARG A 13 1.08 -6.82 43.31
CA ARG A 13 1.22 -7.89 42.32
C ARG A 13 0.07 -7.90 41.31
N ASN A 14 -1.18 -7.79 41.77
CA ASN A 14 -2.35 -7.80 40.90
C ASN A 14 -2.40 -6.57 40.00
N PHE A 15 -2.02 -5.40 40.53
CA PHE A 15 -1.91 -4.16 39.75
C PHE A 15 -0.84 -4.28 38.66
N SER A 16 0.33 -4.83 38.98
CA SER A 16 1.41 -5.03 38.01
C SER A 16 0.99 -5.95 36.85
N ILE A 17 0.28 -7.04 37.15
CA ILE A 17 -0.21 -7.98 36.13
C ILE A 17 -1.25 -7.30 35.24
N ALA A 18 -2.21 -6.59 35.83
CA ALA A 18 -3.23 -5.86 35.09
C ALA A 18 -2.60 -4.78 34.18
N PHE A 19 -1.63 -4.04 34.69
CA PHE A 19 -0.93 -2.99 33.95
C PHE A 19 -0.17 -3.55 32.74
N VAL A 20 0.62 -4.61 32.92
CA VAL A 20 1.35 -5.25 31.81
C VAL A 20 0.38 -5.80 30.76
N GLY A 21 -0.74 -6.40 31.18
CA GLY A 21 -1.77 -6.90 30.25
C GLY A 21 -2.39 -5.80 29.39
N ILE A 22 -2.74 -4.66 30.01
CA ILE A 22 -3.32 -3.51 29.30
C ILE A 22 -2.31 -2.91 28.32
N VAL A 23 -1.08 -2.64 28.76
CA VAL A 23 -0.03 -2.05 27.92
C VAL A 23 0.32 -2.98 26.75
N GLY A 24 0.47 -4.28 27.00
CA GLY A 24 0.74 -5.27 25.96
C GLY A 24 -0.35 -5.35 24.91
N THR A 25 -1.61 -5.23 25.33
CA THR A 25 -2.77 -5.24 24.42
C THR A 25 -2.79 -3.99 23.53
N ILE A 26 -2.54 -2.80 24.09
CA ILE A 26 -2.48 -1.55 23.32
C ILE A 26 -1.33 -1.58 22.31
N ALA A 27 -0.15 -2.03 22.73
CA ALA A 27 1.01 -2.16 21.85
C ALA A 27 0.73 -3.12 20.69
N GLY A 28 0.19 -4.31 20.98
CA GLY A 28 -0.16 -5.31 19.96
C GLY A 28 -1.22 -4.82 18.96
N ILE A 29 -2.27 -4.12 19.43
CA ILE A 29 -3.27 -3.52 18.54
C ILE A 29 -2.63 -2.47 17.62
N THR A 30 -1.73 -1.64 18.15
CA THR A 30 -1.07 -0.58 17.38
C THR A 30 -0.19 -1.17 16.26
N GLU A 31 0.54 -2.25 16.54
CA GLU A 31 1.32 -2.97 15.53
C GLU A 31 0.44 -3.59 14.44
N VAL A 32 -0.67 -4.23 14.81
CA VAL A 32 -1.63 -4.80 13.85
C VAL A 32 -2.21 -3.70 12.94
N TYR A 33 -2.60 -2.56 13.51
CA TYR A 33 -3.07 -1.41 12.75
C TYR A 33 -2.00 -0.86 11.80
N ASN A 34 -0.75 -0.75 12.25
CA ASN A 34 0.35 -0.29 11.41
C ASN A 34 0.60 -1.23 10.23
N ILE A 35 0.65 -2.55 10.47
CA ILE A 35 0.81 -3.57 9.41
C ILE A 35 -0.36 -3.53 8.42
N ALA A 36 -1.60 -3.42 8.92
CA ALA A 36 -2.78 -3.30 8.07
C ALA A 36 -2.74 -2.03 7.21
N SER A 37 -2.35 -0.89 7.79
CA SER A 37 -2.22 0.38 7.07
C SER A 37 -1.12 0.36 6.02
N MET A 38 -0.02 -0.36 6.27
CA MET A 38 1.07 -0.52 5.30
C MET A 38 0.61 -1.34 4.10
N LYS A 39 -0.13 -2.43 4.33
CA LYS A 39 -0.72 -3.25 3.26
C LYS A 39 -1.73 -2.46 2.43
N ASP A 40 -2.58 -1.66 3.06
CA ASP A 40 -3.55 -0.82 2.33
C ASP A 40 -2.86 0.27 1.50
N ARG A 41 -1.80 0.89 2.04
CA ARG A 41 -0.95 1.84 1.29
C ARG A 41 -0.25 1.16 0.11
N GLU A 42 0.24 -0.05 0.26
CA GLU A 42 0.89 -0.79 -0.83
C GLU A 42 -0.12 -1.19 -1.91
N ALA A 43 -1.32 -1.62 -1.50
CA ALA A 43 -2.42 -1.92 -2.42
C ALA A 43 -2.88 -0.67 -3.19
N THR A 44 -2.92 0.51 -2.56
CA THR A 44 -3.42 1.76 -3.17
C THR A 44 -2.38 2.57 -3.94
N LYS A 45 -1.07 2.39 -3.68
CA LYS A 45 0.02 3.11 -4.38
C LYS A 45 -0.10 3.02 -5.90
N GLY A 46 -0.39 1.84 -6.44
CA GLY A 46 -0.55 1.66 -7.89
C GLY A 46 -1.85 2.25 -8.46
N TRP A 47 -2.91 2.38 -7.66
CA TRP A 47 -4.22 2.86 -8.16
C TRP A 47 -4.25 4.38 -8.30
N GLY A 48 -3.63 5.12 -7.38
CA GLY A 48 -3.53 6.58 -7.47
C GLY A 48 -2.80 7.02 -8.74
N GLU A 49 -1.65 6.38 -9.02
CA GLU A 49 -0.88 6.62 -10.24
C GLU A 49 -1.68 6.23 -11.48
N ARG A 50 -2.25 5.02 -11.54
CA ARG A 50 -3.09 4.56 -12.68
C ARG A 50 -4.26 5.50 -12.97
N ARG A 51 -4.88 6.09 -11.95
CA ARG A 51 -5.97 7.06 -12.11
C ARG A 51 -5.50 8.33 -12.81
N GLN A 52 -4.31 8.83 -12.50
CA GLN A 52 -3.72 9.99 -13.18
C GLN A 52 -3.46 9.69 -14.67
N TYR A 53 -2.99 8.49 -15.00
CA TYR A 53 -2.76 8.09 -16.39
C TYR A 53 -4.04 7.80 -17.18
N ASN A 54 -5.12 7.40 -16.50
CA ASN A 54 -6.44 7.21 -17.13
C ASN A 54 -7.26 8.50 -17.23
N ALA A 55 -6.89 9.56 -16.51
CA ALA A 55 -7.52 10.88 -16.63
C ALA A 55 -7.13 11.61 -17.91
N LYS A 56 -6.04 11.21 -18.58
CA LYS A 56 -5.62 11.79 -19.85
C LYS A 56 -6.46 11.23 -21.00
N PRO A 57 -6.81 12.04 -22.01
CA PRO A 57 -7.48 11.57 -23.22
C PRO A 57 -6.69 10.42 -23.84
N GLN A 58 -7.34 9.30 -24.12
CA GLN A 58 -6.71 8.20 -24.84
C GLN A 58 -6.60 8.55 -26.33
N PRO A 59 -5.53 8.13 -27.02
CA PRO A 59 -5.42 8.32 -28.46
C PRO A 59 -6.65 7.71 -29.15
N GLN A 60 -7.36 8.51 -29.94
CA GLN A 60 -8.45 8.04 -30.79
C GLN A 60 -7.85 7.41 -32.05
N GLN A 61 -8.32 6.21 -32.38
CA GLN A 61 -8.01 5.55 -33.65
C GLN A 61 -9.05 5.97 -34.67
N ASP A 62 -8.62 6.49 -35.82
CA ASP A 62 -9.50 6.72 -36.96
C ASP A 62 -9.68 5.39 -37.72
N ARG A 63 -10.85 5.18 -38.30
CA ARG A 63 -11.12 4.04 -39.17
C ARG A 63 -10.23 4.07 -40.43
N LEU A 64 -9.78 5.26 -40.83
CA LEU A 64 -8.88 5.46 -41.96
C LEU A 64 -7.39 5.29 -41.61
N ASP A 65 -7.04 5.09 -40.33
CA ASP A 65 -5.64 4.91 -39.91
C ASP A 65 -5.04 3.65 -40.52
N THR A 66 -3.83 3.80 -41.08
CA THR A 66 -3.07 2.68 -41.62
C THR A 66 -2.52 1.80 -40.50
N ILE A 67 -1.99 0.62 -40.86
CA ILE A 67 -1.35 -0.29 -39.90
C ILE A 67 -0.13 0.39 -39.24
N PHE A 68 0.58 1.25 -39.96
CA PHE A 68 1.72 1.99 -39.42
C PHE A 68 1.29 3.04 -38.39
N ASP A 69 0.20 3.76 -38.67
CA ASP A 69 -0.36 4.75 -37.75
C ASP A 69 -0.83 4.09 -36.44
N ARG A 70 -1.51 2.93 -36.55
CA ARG A 70 -1.93 2.14 -35.38
C ARG A 70 -0.76 1.67 -34.55
N THR A 71 0.34 1.26 -35.19
CA THR A 71 1.56 0.83 -34.49
C THR A 71 2.17 2.00 -33.73
N HIS A 72 2.19 3.19 -34.33
CA HIS A 72 2.67 4.40 -33.67
C HIS A 72 1.79 4.77 -32.46
N LEU A 73 0.46 4.74 -32.61
CA LEU A 73 -0.48 4.99 -31.51
C LEU A 73 -0.34 3.98 -30.36
N LEU A 74 -0.10 2.70 -30.68
CA LEU A 74 0.14 1.65 -29.69
C LEU A 74 1.42 1.91 -28.90
N ASN A 75 2.52 2.23 -29.60
CA ASN A 75 3.80 2.53 -28.96
C ASN A 75 3.69 3.76 -28.05
N LYS A 76 2.99 4.81 -28.50
CA LYS A 76 2.69 6.01 -27.70
C LYS A 76 1.85 5.68 -26.46
N ALA A 77 0.87 4.77 -26.58
CA ALA A 77 0.08 4.31 -25.44
C ALA A 77 0.92 3.50 -24.43
N LYS A 78 1.87 2.69 -24.92
CA LYS A 78 2.83 1.94 -24.10
C LYS A 78 3.88 2.83 -23.43
N GLU A 79 4.25 3.95 -24.04
CA GLU A 79 5.07 4.99 -23.41
C GLU A 79 4.33 5.70 -22.28
N ALA A 80 3.07 6.05 -22.51
CA ALA A 80 2.25 6.71 -21.49
C ALA A 80 1.91 5.79 -20.31
N LYS A 81 1.83 4.47 -20.53
CA LYS A 81 1.48 3.45 -19.53
C LYS A 81 2.53 2.34 -19.53
N PRO A 82 3.62 2.48 -18.74
CA PRO A 82 4.76 1.57 -18.78
C PRO A 82 4.42 0.10 -18.49
N TRP A 83 3.34 -0.17 -17.75
CA TRP A 83 2.84 -1.52 -17.46
C TRP A 83 2.19 -2.23 -18.66
N ASN A 84 1.94 -1.52 -19.77
CA ASN A 84 1.46 -2.12 -21.03
C ASN A 84 2.63 -2.61 -21.92
N ARG A 85 3.88 -2.33 -21.55
CA ARG A 85 5.06 -2.82 -22.26
C ARG A 85 5.31 -4.28 -21.91
N THR A 86 5.81 -5.04 -22.88
CA THR A 86 6.36 -6.37 -22.59
C THR A 86 7.71 -6.26 -21.88
N ALA A 87 8.19 -7.35 -21.27
CA ALA A 87 9.50 -7.37 -20.61
C ALA A 87 10.64 -6.98 -21.58
N SER A 88 10.60 -7.48 -22.81
CA SER A 88 11.59 -7.15 -23.85
C SER A 88 11.54 -5.69 -24.31
N GLU A 89 10.35 -5.09 -24.37
CA GLU A 89 10.18 -3.66 -24.67
C GLU A 89 10.68 -2.77 -23.53
N PHE A 90 10.51 -3.23 -22.28
CA PHE A 90 11.03 -2.53 -21.11
C PHE A 90 12.56 -2.55 -21.07
N GLU A 91 13.18 -3.70 -21.35
CA GLU A 91 14.63 -3.82 -21.45
C GLU A 91 15.19 -2.92 -22.56
N ARG A 92 14.59 -2.92 -23.75
CA ARG A 92 15.01 -2.03 -24.84
C ARG A 92 14.92 -0.54 -24.52
N ALA A 93 13.98 -0.12 -23.68
CA ALA A 93 13.83 1.28 -23.31
C ALA A 93 14.79 1.72 -22.18
N LYS A 94 15.50 0.78 -21.55
CA LYS A 94 16.47 1.04 -20.48
C LYS A 94 17.87 1.33 -21.01
N TRP A 95 18.15 0.98 -22.26
CA TRP A 95 19.40 1.16 -22.98
C TRP A 95 19.25 2.21 -24.07
#